data_AF-A0A967MAK5-F1
#
_entry.id   AF-A0A967MAK5-F1
#
_cell.length_a   1.000
_cell.length_b   1.000
_cell.length_c   1.000
_cell.angle_alpha   90.00
_cell.angle_beta   90.00
_cell.angle_gamma   90.00
#
_symmetry.space_group_name_H-M   'P 1'
#
loop_
_entity.id
_entity.type
_entity.pdbx_description
1 polymer ?
#
loop_
_entity_poly.entity_id
_entity_poly.type
_entity_poly.pdbx_seq_one_letter_code
_entity_poly.pdbx_strand_id
1 'polypeptide(L)'
;NLAEFHYDNGNLKEAEQLCRKAVSLDPDFSFAYLTLGNICLDQELVQDAVHCFKEFLQREKSPASKEICDEVKALVDGLKSEAG
;
A
#
# COMPACT_ATOMS: atom_id res chain seq x y z
N ASN A 1 -8.42 -0.45 8.36
CA ASN A 1 -9.69 -0.67 7.61
C ASN A 1 -9.99 -2.18 7.55
N LEU A 2 -11.10 -2.67 6.96
CA LEU A 2 -11.38 -4.12 6.93
C LEU A 2 -10.28 -4.91 6.18
N ALA A 3 -9.72 -4.35 5.11
CA ALA A 3 -8.66 -4.99 4.35
C ALA A 3 -7.37 -5.15 5.17
N GLU A 4 -6.96 -4.11 5.89
CA GLU A 4 -5.83 -4.11 6.84
C GLU A 4 -6.03 -5.16 7.93
N PHE A 5 -7.24 -5.27 8.50
CA PHE A 5 -7.54 -6.32 9.48
C PHE A 5 -7.35 -7.74 8.88
N HIS A 6 -7.77 -7.97 7.63
CA HIS A 6 -7.54 -9.25 6.97
C HIS A 6 -6.06 -9.49 6.68
N TYR A 7 -5.32 -8.43 6.31
CA TYR A 7 -3.88 -8.49 6.09
C TYR A 7 -3.13 -8.88 7.36
N ASP A 8 -3.42 -8.23 8.50
CA ASP A 8 -2.80 -8.52 9.79
C ASP A 8 -3.05 -9.96 10.28
N ASN A 9 -4.15 -10.56 9.84
CA ASN A 9 -4.50 -11.96 10.12
C ASN A 9 -3.95 -12.95 9.08
N GLY A 10 -3.11 -12.51 8.13
CA GLY A 10 -2.53 -13.35 7.07
C GLY A 10 -3.54 -13.76 5.98
N ASN A 11 -4.75 -13.20 5.98
CA ASN A 11 -5.79 -13.49 4.98
C ASN A 11 -5.56 -12.66 3.71
N LEU A 12 -4.39 -12.82 3.08
CA LEU A 12 -3.92 -11.93 2.00
C LEU A 12 -4.89 -11.83 0.82
N LYS A 13 -5.55 -12.94 0.45
CA LYS A 13 -6.54 -12.94 -0.66
C LYS A 13 -7.76 -12.07 -0.36
N GLU A 14 -8.27 -12.13 0.87
CA GLU A 14 -9.43 -11.33 1.28
C GLU A 14 -9.04 -9.86 1.38
N ALA A 15 -7.87 -9.58 1.96
CA ALA A 15 -7.31 -8.23 2.03
C ALA A 15 -7.16 -7.59 0.65
N GLU A 16 -6.63 -8.34 -0.32
CA GLU A 16 -6.46 -7.86 -1.70
C GLU A 16 -7.82 -7.57 -2.36
N GLN A 17 -8.80 -8.48 -2.24
CA GLN A 17 -10.14 -8.28 -2.79
C GLN A 17 -10.82 -7.05 -2.21
N LEU A 18 -10.72 -6.86 -0.89
CA LEU A 18 -11.25 -5.69 -0.21
C LEU A 18 -10.56 -4.40 -0.64
N CYS A 19 -9.24 -4.40 -0.81
CA CYS A 19 -8.52 -3.23 -1.32
C CYS A 19 -8.93 -2.90 -2.75
N ARG A 20 -9.01 -3.89 -3.65
CA ARG A 20 -9.46 -3.68 -5.04
C ARG A 20 -10.87 -3.13 -5.11
N LYS A 21 -11.77 -3.61 -4.24
CA LYS A 21 -13.12 -3.08 -4.09
C LYS A 21 -13.12 -1.66 -3.53
N ALA A 22 -12.27 -1.36 -2.56
CA ALA A 22 -12.15 -0.02 -2.01
C ALA A 22 -11.68 0.98 -3.09
N VAL A 23 -10.65 0.62 -3.86
CA VAL A 23 -10.15 1.43 -4.99
C VAL A 23 -11.21 1.63 -6.07
N SER A 24 -12.05 0.63 -6.36
CA SER A 24 -13.10 0.79 -7.37
C SER A 24 -14.27 1.66 -6.92
N LEU A 25 -14.53 1.72 -5.61
CA LEU A 25 -15.57 2.57 -5.01
C LEU A 25 -15.07 4.00 -4.77
N ASP A 26 -13.84 4.13 -4.28
CA ASP A 26 -13.17 5.37 -3.99
C ASP A 26 -11.70 5.29 -4.43
N PRO A 27 -11.40 5.74 -5.65
CA PRO A 27 -10.03 5.75 -6.16
C PRO A 27 -9.07 6.60 -5.34
N ASP A 28 -9.56 7.54 -4.52
CA ASP A 28 -8.74 8.42 -3.68
C ASP A 28 -8.49 7.85 -2.28
N PHE A 29 -9.07 6.68 -1.96
CA PHE A 29 -8.83 6.00 -0.68
C PHE A 29 -7.41 5.43 -0.61
N SER A 30 -6.48 6.28 -0.22
CA SER A 30 -5.03 6.06 -0.13
C SER A 30 -4.67 4.74 0.57
N PHE A 31 -5.27 4.46 1.73
CA PHE A 31 -4.94 3.29 2.56
C PHE A 31 -5.17 1.93 1.85
N ALA A 32 -6.04 1.87 0.84
CA ALA A 32 -6.16 0.64 0.04
C ALA A 32 -4.86 0.33 -0.74
N TYR A 33 -4.22 1.37 -1.28
CA TYR A 33 -2.95 1.23 -2.00
C TYR A 33 -1.79 0.90 -1.04
N LEU A 34 -1.82 1.42 0.19
CA LEU A 34 -0.84 1.06 1.22
C LEU A 34 -0.90 -0.45 1.54
N THR A 35 -2.09 -0.96 1.81
CA THR A 35 -2.28 -2.40 2.08
C THR A 35 -1.95 -3.27 0.87
N LEU A 36 -2.30 -2.84 -0.35
CA LEU A 36 -1.87 -3.56 -1.57
C LEU A 36 -0.35 -3.60 -1.73
N GLY A 37 0.34 -2.50 -1.43
CA GLY A 37 1.80 -2.45 -1.46
C GLY A 37 2.43 -3.43 -0.48
N ASN A 38 1.90 -3.52 0.74
CA ASN A 38 2.33 -4.50 1.74
C ASN A 38 2.09 -5.95 1.28
N ILE A 39 0.91 -6.25 0.73
CA ILE A 39 0.60 -7.57 0.15
C ILE A 39 1.60 -7.92 -0.97
N CYS A 40 1.96 -6.97 -1.82
CA CYS A 40 2.96 -7.18 -2.88
C CYS A 40 4.36 -7.45 -2.30
N LEU A 41 4.77 -6.79 -1.21
CA LEU A 41 6.04 -7.08 -0.54
C LEU A 41 6.08 -8.50 0.02
N ASP A 42 5.01 -8.94 0.69
CA ASP A 42 4.90 -10.29 1.22
C ASP A 42 4.98 -11.37 0.12
N GLN A 43 4.63 -11.00 -1.12
CA GLN A 43 4.72 -11.86 -2.31
C GLN A 43 6.02 -11.67 -3.10
N GLU A 44 6.99 -10.90 -2.57
CA GLU A 44 8.25 -10.54 -3.25
C GLU A 44 8.05 -9.82 -4.60
N LEU A 45 6.87 -9.25 -4.84
CA LEU A 45 6.53 -8.46 -6.03
C LEU A 45 6.97 -7.02 -5.83
N VAL A 46 8.28 -6.80 -5.73
CA VAL A 46 8.88 -5.50 -5.35
C VAL A 46 8.44 -4.35 -6.27
N GLN A 47 8.35 -4.59 -7.58
CA GLN A 47 7.94 -3.54 -8.53
C GLN A 47 6.48 -3.11 -8.34
N ASP A 48 5.59 -4.06 -8.09
CA ASP A 48 4.18 -3.79 -7.84
C ASP A 48 3.98 -3.10 -6.48
N ALA A 49 4.76 -3.48 -5.48
CA ALA A 49 4.77 -2.81 -4.18
C ALA A 49 5.17 -1.34 -4.32
N VAL A 50 6.27 -1.05 -5.02
CA VAL A 50 6.74 0.31 -5.30
C VAL A 50 5.67 1.12 -6.05
N HIS A 51 4.97 0.50 -7.01
CA HIS A 51 3.86 1.17 -7.69
C HIS A 51 2.75 1.54 -6.71
N CYS A 52 2.25 0.58 -5.92
CA CYS A 52 1.18 0.81 -4.95
C CYS A 52 1.54 1.89 -3.92
N PHE A 53 2.76 1.87 -3.38
CA PHE A 53 3.21 2.89 -2.43
C PHE A 53 3.29 4.29 -3.04
N LYS A 54 3.67 4.41 -4.32
CA LYS A 54 3.61 5.70 -5.03
C LYS A 54 2.17 6.19 -5.18
N GLU A 55 1.24 5.29 -5.51
CA GLU A 55 -0.19 5.62 -5.61
C GLU A 55 -0.77 6.08 -4.25
N PHE A 56 -0.35 5.46 -3.13
CA PHE A 56 -0.66 5.91 -1.77
C PHE A 56 -0.15 7.35 -1.53
N LEU A 57 1.15 7.61 -1.75
CA LEU A 57 1.75 8.93 -1.54
C LEU A 57 1.14 10.02 -2.43
N GLN A 58 0.68 9.65 -3.63
CA GLN A 58 0.04 10.58 -4.55
C GLN A 58 -1.35 11.00 -4.07
N ARG A 59 -2.10 10.12 -3.41
CA ARG A 59 -3.49 10.35 -2.97
C ARG A 59 -3.60 10.84 -1.54
N GLU A 60 -2.71 10.40 -0.68
CA GLU A 60 -2.71 10.83 0.72
C GLU A 60 -2.33 12.30 0.81
N LYS A 61 -3.26 13.10 1.36
CA LYS A 61 -3.11 14.56 1.54
C LYS A 61 -3.31 14.99 2.99
N SER A 62 -3.71 14.09 3.87
CA SER A 62 -3.96 14.39 5.27
C SER A 62 -2.64 14.71 5.98
N PRO A 63 -2.55 15.87 6.66
CA PRO A 63 -1.40 16.17 7.52
C PRO A 63 -1.21 15.15 8.66
N ALA A 64 -2.30 14.48 9.08
CA ALA A 64 -2.23 13.45 10.12
C ALA A 64 -1.47 12.19 9.65
N SER A 65 -1.40 11.96 8.34
CA SER A 65 -0.70 10.81 7.74
C SER A 65 0.77 11.11 7.41
N LYS A 66 1.30 12.25 7.87
CA LYS A 66 2.66 12.71 7.50
C LYS A 66 3.73 11.68 7.87
N GLU A 67 3.69 11.15 9.08
CA GLU A 67 4.67 10.15 9.55
C GLU A 67 4.64 8.89 8.67
N ILE A 68 3.44 8.36 8.40
CA ILE A 68 3.25 7.22 7.49
C ILE A 68 3.77 7.54 6.08
N CYS A 69 3.53 8.76 5.57
CA CYS A 69 4.03 9.16 4.25
C CYS A 69 5.56 9.22 4.20
N ASP A 70 6.20 9.72 5.26
CA ASP A 70 7.66 9.79 5.34
C ASP A 70 8.28 8.38 5.40
N GLU A 71 7.65 7.45 6.15
CA GLU A 71 8.04 6.04 6.20
C GLU A 71 7.91 5.34 4.85
N VAL A 72 6.74 5.47 4.20
CA VAL A 72 6.48 4.86 2.90
C VAL A 72 7.43 5.42 1.84
N LYS A 73 7.78 6.71 1.91
CA LYS A 73 8.76 7.31 1.01
C LYS A 73 10.16 6.73 1.21
N ALA A 74 10.61 6.59 2.45
CA ALA A 74 11.90 5.96 2.75
C ALA A 74 11.94 4.49 2.27
N LEU A 75 10.85 3.74 2.49
CA LEU A 75 10.70 2.37 2.01
C LEU A 75 10.82 2.29 0.47
N VAL A 76 10.10 3.15 -0.25
CA VAL A 76 10.14 3.21 -1.72
C VAL A 76 11.54 3.50 -2.25
N ASP A 77 12.28 4.39 -1.59
CA ASP A 77 13.65 4.72 -2.00
C ASP A 77 14.62 3.56 -1.72
N GLY A 78 14.45 2.84 -0.60
CA GLY A 78 15.18 1.60 -0.31
C GLY A 78 14.95 0.51 -1.35
N LEU A 79 13.68 0.18 -1.63
CA LEU A 79 13.31 -0.87 -2.60
C LEU A 79 13.84 -0.60 -4.02
N LYS A 80 13.90 0.66 -4.44
CA LYS A 80 14.47 1.01 -5.75
C LYS A 80 15.99 0.83 -5.81
N SER A 81 16.67 0.99 -4.68
CA SER A 81 18.13 0.85 -4.62
C SER A 81 18.58 -0.62 -4.67
N GLU A 82 17.71 -1.55 -4.29
CA GLU A 82 17.97 -3.00 -4.32
C GLU A 82 17.61 -3.63 -5.67
N ALA A 83 16.74 -2.98 -6.45
CA ALA A 83 16.26 -3.47 -7.74
C ALA A 83 17.08 -2.98 -8.95
N GLY A 84 18.12 -2.17 -8.74
CA GLY A 84 19.01 -1.61 -9.77
C GLY A 84 20.44 -2.13 -9.65
#